data_AF-A0A9X2XXH4-F1
#
_entry.id   AF-A0A9X2XXH4-F1
#
_cell.length_a   1.000
_cell.length_b   1.000
_cell.length_c   1.000
_cell.angle_alpha   90.00
_cell.angle_beta   90.00
_cell.angle_gamma   90.00
#
_symmetry.space_group_name_H-M   'P 1'
#
loop_
_entity.id
_entity.type
_entity.pdbx_description
1 polymer ?
#
loop_
_entity_poly.entity_id
_entity_poly.type
_entity_poly.pdbx_seq_one_letter_code
_entity_poly.pdbx_strand_id
1 'polypeptide(L)'
;MARIFTIRFTYEDHPHHAMVFVKETPFFTEYQLNMLEFDLLKLLPSDKIISSTPDHFTFSNSVDFENSDLMKEIIKAISEHIHSVHT
;
A
#
# COMPACT_ATOMS: atom_id res chain seq x y z
N MET A 1 4.77 -13.17 10.53
CA MET A 1 3.81 -12.82 11.61
C MET A 1 2.75 -11.90 11.02
N ALA A 2 1.50 -11.91 11.49
CA ALA A 2 0.52 -10.92 11.02
C ALA A 2 0.80 -9.57 11.71
N ARG A 3 1.06 -8.52 10.92
CA ARG A 3 1.29 -7.16 11.43
C ARG A 3 0.20 -6.24 10.88
N ILE A 4 -0.15 -5.22 11.65
CA ILE A 4 -1.10 -4.21 11.22
C ILE A 4 -0.53 -2.84 11.57
N PHE A 5 -0.60 -1.91 10.63
CA PHE A 5 -0.20 -0.52 10.86
C PHE A 5 -1.10 0.44 10.10
N THR A 6 -0.99 1.72 10.39
CA THR A 6 -1.71 2.78 9.67
C THR A 6 -0.72 3.61 8.88
N ILE A 7 -1.01 3.83 7.61
CA ILE A 7 -0.27 4.78 6.78
C ILE A 7 -1.05 6.09 6.68
N ARG A 8 -0.31 7.19 6.52
CA ARG A 8 -0.85 8.51 6.20
C ARG A 8 -0.20 8.96 4.90
N PHE A 9 -0.99 9.50 4.00
CA PHE A 9 -0.52 9.98 2.70
C PHE A 9 -1.36 11.18 2.27
N THR A 10 -0.86 11.96 1.32
CA THR A 10 -1.59 13.12 0.78
C THR A 10 -1.93 12.82 -0.68
N TYR A 11 -3.17 13.03 -1.06
CA TYR A 11 -3.62 12.89 -2.44
C TYR A 11 -4.54 14.06 -2.78
N GLU A 12 -4.34 14.71 -3.93
CA GLU A 12 -5.08 15.92 -4.32
C GLU A 12 -5.11 17.01 -3.22
N ASP A 13 -3.97 17.24 -2.55
CA ASP A 13 -3.81 18.19 -1.43
C ASP A 13 -4.65 17.89 -0.17
N HIS A 14 -5.27 16.71 -0.09
CA HIS A 14 -6.03 16.26 1.08
C HIS A 14 -5.29 15.14 1.83
N PRO A 15 -5.23 15.20 3.17
CA PRO A 15 -4.64 14.15 3.97
C PRO A 15 -5.58 12.96 4.08
N HIS A 16 -5.07 11.77 3.78
CA HIS A 16 -5.77 10.51 3.89
C HIS A 16 -5.01 9.52 4.76
N HIS A 17 -5.70 8.46 5.17
CA HIS A 17 -5.11 7.36 5.91
C HIS A 17 -5.71 6.04 5.48
N ALA A 18 -4.94 4.97 5.65
CA ALA A 18 -5.41 3.61 5.45
C ALA A 18 -4.80 2.69 6.52
N MET A 19 -5.55 1.67 6.90
CA MET A 19 -5.06 0.57 7.72
C MET A 19 -4.45 -0.48 6.79
N VAL A 20 -3.24 -0.91 7.07
CA VAL A 20 -2.51 -1.89 6.27
C VAL A 20 -2.37 -3.17 7.07
N PHE A 21 -2.98 -4.24 6.57
CA PHE A 21 -2.79 -5.59 7.10
C PHE A 21 -1.66 -6.27 6.34
N VAL A 22 -0.65 -6.75 7.06
CA VAL A 22 0.53 -7.40 6.48
C VAL A 22 0.46 -8.90 6.70
N LYS A 23 0.62 -9.62 5.60
CA LYS A 23 0.75 -11.08 5.59
C LYS A 23 2.04 -11.47 4.89
N GLU A 24 3.00 -11.91 5.69
CA GLU A 24 4.28 -12.43 5.21
C GLU A 24 4.14 -13.92 4.85
N THR A 25 4.60 -14.28 3.66
CA THR A 25 4.76 -15.67 3.22
C THR A 25 6.24 -15.93 2.86
N PRO A 26 6.67 -17.20 2.71
CA PRO A 26 8.04 -17.50 2.29
C PRO A 26 8.41 -16.95 0.90
N PHE A 27 7.44 -16.57 0.06
CA PHE A 27 7.65 -16.13 -1.31
C PHE A 27 7.45 -14.63 -1.52
N PHE A 28 6.57 -14.01 -0.73
CA PHE A 28 6.22 -12.60 -0.84
C PHE A 28 5.55 -12.09 0.43
N THR A 29 5.52 -10.77 0.59
CA THR A 29 4.73 -10.05 1.58
C THR A 29 3.52 -9.42 0.90
N GLU A 30 2.33 -9.65 1.45
CA GLU A 30 1.08 -9.02 1.03
C GLU A 30 0.73 -7.90 2.01
N TYR A 31 0.39 -6.74 1.47
CA TYR A 31 -0.12 -5.57 2.18
C TYR A 31 -1.54 -5.31 1.69
N GLN A 32 -2.52 -5.56 2.54
CA GLN A 32 -3.93 -5.32 2.23
C GLN A 32 -4.37 -3.98 2.85
N LEU A 33 -4.87 -3.10 2.00
CA LEU A 33 -5.46 -1.82 2.37
C LEU A 33 -6.88 -2.03 2.90
N ASN A 34 -7.10 -1.59 4.12
CA ASN A 34 -8.38 -1.57 4.81
C ASN A 34 -8.69 -0.16 5.28
N MET A 35 -9.98 0.12 5.51
CA MET A 35 -10.46 1.43 5.98
C MET A 35 -10.03 2.61 5.11
N LEU A 36 -9.66 2.37 3.84
CA LEU A 36 -9.47 3.40 2.84
C LEU A 36 -10.86 3.93 2.43
N GLU A 37 -10.95 5.24 2.20
CA GLU A 37 -12.18 5.87 1.73
C GLU A 37 -12.69 5.19 0.45
N PHE A 38 -14.00 4.96 0.38
CA PHE A 38 -14.62 4.18 -0.69
C PHE A 38 -14.35 4.77 -2.08
N ASP A 39 -14.27 6.10 -2.19
CA ASP A 39 -14.00 6.75 -3.46
C ASP A 39 -12.54 6.56 -3.92
N LEU A 40 -11.58 6.52 -2.98
CA LEU A 40 -10.19 6.20 -3.28
C LEU A 40 -10.02 4.72 -3.67
N LEU A 41 -10.77 3.80 -3.04
CA LEU A 41 -10.75 2.38 -3.40
C LEU A 41 -11.17 2.13 -4.86
N LYS A 42 -12.12 2.90 -5.40
CA LYS A 42 -12.53 2.80 -6.81
C LYS A 42 -11.44 3.22 -7.80
N LEU A 43 -10.50 4.05 -7.35
CA LEU A 43 -9.39 4.55 -8.16
C LEU A 43 -8.19 3.58 -8.14
N LEU A 44 -8.25 2.54 -7.31
CA LEU A 44 -7.20 1.54 -7.21
C LEU A 44 -7.57 0.29 -8.02
N PRO A 45 -6.59 -0.35 -8.68
CA PRO A 45 -6.82 -1.62 -9.36
C PRO A 45 -7.15 -2.76 -8.38
N SER A 46 -6.68 -2.65 -7.13
CA SER A 46 -6.93 -3.59 -6.04
C SER A 46 -6.64 -2.94 -4.69
N ASP A 47 -7.23 -3.48 -3.63
CA ASP A 47 -6.88 -3.24 -2.24
C ASP A 47 -5.60 -3.98 -1.79
N LYS A 48 -5.00 -4.80 -2.65
CA LYS A 48 -3.85 -5.65 -2.32
C LYS A 48 -2.59 -5.21 -3.04
N ILE A 49 -1.52 -5.10 -2.28
CA ILE A 49 -0.17 -4.81 -2.75
C ILE A 49 0.72 -5.99 -2.38
N ILE A 50 1.51 -6.48 -3.34
CA ILE A 50 2.43 -7.60 -3.18
C ILE A 50 3.85 -7.05 -3.28
N SER A 51 4.73 -7.56 -2.42
CA SER A 51 6.16 -7.29 -2.44
C SER A 51 6.93 -8.60 -2.37
N SER A 52 7.63 -8.94 -3.45
CA SER A 52 8.51 -10.11 -3.51
C SER A 52 9.92 -9.81 -3.03
N THR A 53 10.37 -8.56 -3.17
CA THR A 53 11.65 -8.05 -2.65
C THR A 53 11.43 -6.75 -1.89
N PRO A 54 12.28 -6.44 -0.89
CA PRO A 54 12.33 -5.10 -0.32
C PRO A 54 12.36 -4.05 -1.43
N ASP A 55 11.59 -2.98 -1.27
CA ASP A 55 11.46 -1.86 -2.22
C ASP A 55 10.75 -2.14 -3.55
N HIS A 56 10.32 -3.37 -3.81
CA HIS A 56 9.48 -3.68 -4.96
C HIS A 56 8.05 -3.96 -4.50
N PHE A 57 7.14 -3.04 -4.81
CA PHE A 57 5.72 -3.11 -4.48
C PHE A 57 4.89 -3.06 -5.76
N THR A 58 3.95 -3.99 -5.92
CA THR A 58 3.04 -4.03 -7.05
C THR A 58 1.62 -4.23 -6.58
N PHE A 59 0.67 -3.48 -7.13
CA PHE A 59 -0.74 -3.74 -6.87
C PHE A 59 -1.15 -5.04 -7.58
N SER A 60 -1.89 -5.90 -6.89
CA SER A 60 -2.46 -7.10 -7.51
C SER A 60 -3.37 -6.66 -8.66
N ASN A 61 -3.23 -7.28 -9.84
CA ASN A 61 -4.00 -6.96 -11.05
C ASN A 61 -3.65 -5.64 -11.77
N SER A 62 -2.43 -5.11 -11.60
CA SER A 62 -2.00 -3.84 -12.21
C SER A 62 -1.61 -3.91 -13.69
N VAL A 63 -2.13 -4.86 -14.48
CA VAL A 63 -1.65 -5.14 -15.85
C VAL A 63 -1.73 -3.92 -16.78
N ASP A 64 -2.63 -2.95 -16.49
CA ASP A 64 -2.77 -1.70 -17.26
C ASP A 64 -2.88 -0.43 -16.38
N PHE A 65 -2.65 -0.54 -15.06
CA PHE A 65 -2.70 0.62 -14.15
C PHE A 65 -1.29 1.23 -14.03
N GLU A 66 -0.83 1.87 -15.09
CA GLU A 66 0.39 2.67 -15.00
C GLU A 66 0.15 3.87 -14.10
N ASN A 67 0.74 3.83 -12.91
CA ASN A 67 1.22 5.02 -12.20
C ASN A 67 0.19 6.08 -11.80
N SER A 68 -0.98 5.69 -11.26
CA SER A 68 -1.84 6.67 -10.59
C SER A 68 -1.08 7.33 -9.43
N ASP A 69 -1.23 8.65 -9.26
CA ASP A 69 -0.52 9.37 -8.21
C ASP A 69 -0.95 8.89 -6.81
N LEU A 70 -2.21 8.44 -6.67
CA LEU A 70 -2.70 7.77 -5.47
C LEU A 70 -1.90 6.50 -5.14
N MET A 71 -1.63 5.65 -6.14
CA MET A 71 -0.85 4.42 -5.94
C MET A 71 0.57 4.75 -5.46
N LYS A 72 1.21 5.77 -6.04
CA LYS A 72 2.57 6.19 -5.65
C LYS A 72 2.60 6.68 -4.21
N GLU A 73 1.63 7.50 -3.81
CA GLU A 73 1.57 8.05 -2.46
C GLU A 73 1.28 6.95 -1.42
N ILE A 74 0.45 5.95 -1.75
CA ILE A 74 0.23 4.78 -0.89
C ILE A 74 1.50 3.93 -0.76
N ILE A 75 2.17 3.60 -1.88
CA ILE A 75 3.41 2.81 -1.86
C ILE A 75 4.50 3.53 -1.07
N LYS A 76 4.64 4.84 -1.30
CA LYS A 76 5.57 5.69 -0.57
C LYS A 76 5.31 5.64 0.93
N ALA A 77 4.06 5.84 1.36
CA ALA A 77 3.72 5.81 2.78
C ALA A 77 3.95 4.43 3.43
N ILE A 78 3.71 3.34 2.69
CA ILE A 78 4.06 1.98 3.14
C ILE A 78 5.58 1.82 3.28
N SER A 79 6.34 2.23 2.27
CA SER A 79 7.81 2.14 2.27
C SER A 79 8.42 2.97 3.41
N GLU A 80 7.96 4.20 3.61
CA GLU A 80 8.38 5.07 4.72
C GLU A 80 8.10 4.44 6.08
N HIS A 81 6.92 3.82 6.26
CA HIS A 81 6.60 3.13 7.50
C HIS A 81 7.54 1.95 7.76
N ILE A 82 7.77 1.10 6.75
CA ILE A 82 8.66 -0.06 6.88
C ILE A 82 10.07 0.38 7.25
N HIS A 83 10.62 1.39 6.55
CA HIS A 83 11.96 1.91 6.84
C HIS A 83 12.06 2.54 8.23
N SER A 84 11.04 3.27 8.69
CA SER A 84 11.02 3.88 10.02
C SER A 84 10.98 2.86 11.15
N VAL A 85 10.42 1.66 10.95
CA VAL A 85 10.37 0.60 11.97
C VAL A 85 11.68 -0.19 12.03
N HIS A 86 12.51 -0.14 10.98
CA HIS A 86 13.79 -0.85 10.88
C HIS A 86 15.01 -0.02 11.33
N THR A 87 14.80 1.20 11.87
CA THR A 87 15.85 2.04 12.47
C THR A 87 15.81 1.98 14.00
#